data_AF-A0A2W2ED36-F1
#
_entry.id   AF-A0A2W2ED36-F1
#
_cell.length_a   1.000
_cell.length_b   1.000
_cell.length_c   1.000
_cell.angle_alpha   90.00
_cell.angle_beta   90.00
_cell.angle_gamma   90.00
#
_symmetry.space_group_name_H-M   'P 1'
#
loop_
_entity.id
_entity.type
_entity.pdbx_description
1 polymer ?
#
loop_
_entity_poly.entity_id
_entity_poly.type
_entity_poly.pdbx_seq_one_letter_code
_entity_poly.pdbx_strand_id
1 'polypeptide(L)'
;SDPTIMYQLGYTTYGIKNPYIPQTSDIKYVYNKLGNWIVSNPDGSTTSIIYPNDPSNPTKIADSSVPGYPVIAFIPGYTPEDQMGTPLVPVDPDDRTKGYIPPTPSDNGTDTMITYTADKQKGSVSYVDDTTGTTLKTDSISGTTGSKSSYSTSGSIADYKKQGYELVTDGYPADLTFDNDDTTDQNFTVHLKHRLTPVNPTDPQTPGTPINPDEPDGPKWPTSTNYDKTVNETISYVDQNGHVVAKQHTDSVNFTRTVVVDNVTGEVITSGAG
;
A
#
# COMPACT_ATOMS: atom_id res chain seq x y z
N SER A 1 4.82 -47.82 70.41
CA SER A 1 5.92 -48.81 70.40
C SER A 1 5.31 -50.18 70.51
N ASP A 2 5.57 -51.06 69.54
CA ASP A 2 5.00 -52.41 69.58
C ASP A 2 5.49 -53.20 70.80
N PRO A 3 4.61 -53.96 71.47
CA PRO A 3 4.97 -54.74 72.64
C PRO A 3 5.97 -55.84 72.26
N THR A 4 7.05 -55.98 73.05
CA THR A 4 8.01 -57.07 72.89
C THR A 4 7.32 -58.39 73.21
N ILE A 5 7.32 -59.33 72.26
CA ILE A 5 6.77 -60.66 72.48
C ILE A 5 7.87 -61.53 73.10
N MET A 6 7.58 -62.10 74.26
CA MET A 6 8.53 -62.91 75.02
C MET A 6 8.26 -64.40 74.80
N TYR A 7 9.31 -65.17 74.54
CA TYR A 7 9.25 -66.63 74.41
C TYR A 7 10.20 -67.26 75.43
N GLN A 8 9.74 -68.31 76.11
CA GLN A 8 10.61 -69.13 76.97
C GLN A 8 11.13 -70.32 76.18
N LEU A 9 12.45 -70.53 76.22
CA LEU A 9 13.09 -71.73 75.71
C LEU A 9 14.07 -72.24 76.78
N GLY A 10 13.65 -73.28 77.51
CA GLY A 10 14.33 -73.73 78.72
C GLY A 10 14.16 -72.74 79.88
N TYR A 11 15.21 -72.51 80.66
CA TYR A 11 15.21 -71.56 81.80
C TYR A 11 15.49 -70.10 81.40
N THR A 12 15.63 -69.81 80.10
CA THR A 12 16.00 -68.49 79.58
C THR A 12 14.84 -67.88 78.80
N THR A 13 14.59 -66.60 79.01
CA THR A 13 13.52 -65.85 78.32
C THR A 13 14.13 -64.98 77.22
N TYR A 14 13.61 -65.10 76.00
CA TYR A 14 14.03 -64.32 74.84
C TYR A 14 12.93 -63.32 74.47
N GLY A 15 13.30 -62.06 74.28
CA GLY A 15 12.38 -61.03 73.78
C GLY A 15 12.62 -60.78 72.30
N ILE A 16 11.61 -61.05 71.47
CA ILE A 16 11.62 -60.66 70.06
C ILE A 16 10.79 -59.39 69.94
N LYS A 17 11.44 -58.28 69.64
CA LYS A 17 10.77 -57.01 69.35
C LYS A 17 10.50 -57.00 67.85
N ASN A 18 9.23 -56.98 67.45
CA ASN A 18 8.88 -56.87 66.04
C ASN A 18 9.41 -55.52 65.51
N PRO A 19 10.39 -55.49 64.59
CA PRO A 19 10.82 -54.25 63.98
C PRO A 19 9.78 -53.91 62.92
N TYR A 20 8.65 -53.32 63.31
CA TYR A 20 7.79 -52.67 62.33
C TYR A 20 8.55 -51.46 61.78
N ILE A 21 9.17 -51.66 60.61
CA ILE A 21 9.73 -50.60 59.80
C ILE A 21 8.58 -50.18 58.88
N PRO A 22 8.02 -48.95 58.98
CA PRO A 22 7.07 -48.49 57.98
C PRO A 22 7.75 -48.59 56.62
N GLN A 23 7.09 -49.21 55.65
CA GLN A 23 7.61 -49.33 54.30
C GLN A 23 7.75 -47.91 53.74
N THR A 24 8.96 -47.35 53.74
CA THR A 24 9.24 -46.08 53.08
C THR A 24 9.50 -46.38 51.62
N SER A 25 8.60 -45.92 50.75
CA SER A 25 8.81 -45.95 49.31
C SER A 25 9.64 -44.73 48.92
N ASP A 26 10.76 -44.95 48.23
CA ASP A 26 11.47 -43.86 47.58
C ASP A 26 10.64 -43.39 46.38
N ILE A 27 9.99 -42.23 46.51
CA ILE A 27 9.29 -41.60 45.40
C ILE A 27 10.33 -40.83 44.58
N LYS A 28 10.69 -41.37 43.41
CA LYS A 28 11.56 -40.70 42.45
C LYS A 28 10.72 -39.82 41.52
N TYR A 29 10.86 -38.51 41.65
CA TYR A 29 10.33 -37.55 40.68
C TYR A 29 11.30 -37.40 39.50
N VAL A 30 10.80 -37.53 38.28
CA VAL A 30 11.54 -37.24 37.05
C VAL A 30 10.88 -36.05 36.39
N TYR A 31 11.60 -34.94 36.30
CA TYR A 31 11.15 -33.75 35.60
C TYR A 31 11.72 -33.77 34.18
N ASN A 32 10.83 -33.77 33.18
CA ASN A 32 11.23 -33.60 31.80
C ASN A 32 11.34 -32.09 31.51
N LYS A 33 12.33 -31.71 30.69
CA LYS A 33 12.46 -30.32 30.23
C LYS A 33 11.27 -29.99 29.35
N LEU A 34 10.60 -28.86 29.62
CA LEU A 34 9.58 -28.31 28.73
C LEU A 34 10.22 -27.74 27.47
N GLY A 35 9.48 -27.80 26.37
CA GLY A 35 9.81 -27.10 25.14
C GLY A 35 9.65 -25.58 25.27
N ASN A 36 9.87 -24.92 24.15
CA ASN A 36 9.85 -23.45 24.02
C ASN A 36 9.03 -23.06 22.81
N TRP A 37 8.37 -21.90 22.87
CA TRP A 37 8.03 -21.19 21.64
C TRP A 37 9.29 -20.52 21.10
N ILE A 38 9.68 -20.90 19.88
CA ILE A 38 10.79 -20.29 19.15
C ILE A 38 10.16 -19.31 18.16
N VAL A 39 10.39 -18.03 18.38
CA VAL A 39 9.83 -16.94 17.57
C VAL A 39 10.90 -16.46 16.60
N SER A 40 10.64 -16.60 15.30
CA SER A 40 11.47 -16.05 14.23
C SER A 40 10.99 -14.64 13.88
N ASN A 41 11.79 -13.63 14.26
CA ASN A 41 11.46 -12.21 14.07
C ASN A 41 11.80 -11.73 12.65
N PRO A 42 11.14 -10.68 12.14
CA PRO A 42 11.41 -10.11 10.82
C PRO A 42 12.83 -9.58 10.61
N ASP A 43 13.52 -9.18 11.70
CA ASP A 43 14.92 -8.72 11.66
C ASP A 43 15.94 -9.86 11.55
N GLY A 44 15.47 -11.11 11.49
CA GLY A 44 16.29 -12.32 11.43
C GLY A 44 16.73 -12.83 12.81
N SER A 45 16.39 -12.14 13.91
CA SER A 45 16.64 -12.63 15.26
C SER A 45 15.64 -13.73 15.65
N THR A 46 16.02 -14.55 16.64
CA THR A 46 15.11 -15.52 17.24
C THR A 46 14.96 -15.26 18.73
N THR A 47 13.72 -15.37 19.23
CA THR A 47 13.41 -15.29 20.66
C THR A 47 12.90 -16.64 21.13
N SER A 48 13.33 -17.08 22.31
CA SER A 48 12.91 -18.35 22.91
C SER A 48 12.12 -18.07 24.19
N ILE A 49 10.89 -18.57 24.26
CA ILE A 49 10.00 -18.43 25.41
C ILE A 49 9.69 -19.82 25.94
N ILE A 50 10.18 -20.13 27.14
CA ILE A 50 9.95 -21.43 27.79
C ILE A 50 8.45 -21.59 28.08
N TYR A 51 7.90 -22.79 27.85
CA TYR A 51 6.51 -23.05 28.24
C TYR A 51 6.32 -22.86 29.76
N PRO A 52 5.31 -22.08 30.19
CA PRO A 52 5.03 -21.91 31.60
C PRO A 52 4.50 -23.23 32.18
N ASN A 53 5.01 -23.63 33.33
CA ASN A 53 4.52 -24.81 34.03
C ASN A 53 3.18 -24.51 34.73
N ASP A 54 2.21 -25.42 34.64
CA ASP A 54 0.94 -25.28 35.36
C ASP A 54 1.19 -25.39 36.89
N PRO A 55 0.83 -24.37 37.70
CA PRO A 55 1.09 -24.35 39.13
C PRO A 55 0.29 -25.42 39.90
N SER A 56 -0.80 -25.91 39.33
CA SER A 56 -1.69 -26.92 39.92
C SER A 56 -1.45 -28.33 39.37
N ASN A 57 -0.80 -28.46 38.22
CA ASN A 57 -0.54 -29.75 37.58
C ASN A 57 0.85 -29.82 36.90
N PRO A 58 1.84 -30.49 37.51
CA PRO A 58 3.21 -30.54 36.97
C PRO A 58 3.36 -31.36 35.66
N THR A 59 2.28 -31.93 35.13
CA THR A 59 2.28 -32.64 33.83
C THR A 59 1.79 -31.77 32.68
N LYS A 60 1.34 -30.54 32.95
CA LYS A 60 0.75 -29.63 31.97
C LYS A 60 1.49 -28.30 31.91
N ILE A 61 1.38 -27.64 30.77
CA ILE A 61 1.71 -26.22 30.67
C ILE A 61 0.54 -25.39 31.24
N ALA A 62 0.84 -24.18 31.72
CA ALA A 62 -0.18 -23.28 32.25
C ALA A 62 -1.19 -22.88 31.16
N ASP A 63 -2.41 -22.57 31.59
CA ASP A 63 -3.46 -22.03 30.72
C ASP A 63 -3.22 -20.54 30.43
N SER A 64 -3.64 -20.04 29.26
CA SER A 64 -3.43 -18.63 28.89
C SER A 64 -4.15 -17.63 29.79
N SER A 65 -5.12 -18.07 30.60
CA SER A 65 -5.81 -17.24 31.60
C SER A 65 -4.98 -16.94 32.86
N VAL A 66 -3.83 -17.60 33.07
CA VAL A 66 -3.03 -17.36 34.28
C VAL A 66 -2.37 -15.97 34.25
N PRO A 67 -2.31 -15.25 35.38
CA PRO A 67 -1.60 -13.98 35.45
C PRO A 67 -0.13 -14.14 35.06
N GLY A 68 0.36 -13.27 34.16
CA GLY A 68 1.74 -13.31 33.69
C GLY A 68 2.03 -14.39 32.65
N TYR A 69 1.00 -14.98 32.03
CA TYR A 69 1.18 -15.84 30.85
C TYR A 69 1.95 -15.06 29.76
N PRO A 70 2.97 -15.65 29.14
CA PRO A 70 3.76 -14.97 28.14
C PRO A 70 2.93 -14.67 26.89
N VAL A 71 3.27 -13.58 26.22
CA VAL A 71 2.64 -13.16 24.97
C VAL A 71 3.68 -13.07 23.86
N ILE A 72 3.26 -13.34 22.63
CA ILE A 72 4.06 -13.04 21.44
C ILE A 72 3.88 -11.56 21.12
N ALA A 73 4.98 -10.85 20.95
CA ALA A 73 4.94 -9.39 20.81
C ALA A 73 4.14 -8.94 19.58
N PHE A 74 3.62 -7.72 19.61
CA PHE A 74 3.13 -7.07 18.40
C PHE A 74 4.29 -6.44 17.65
N ILE A 75 4.33 -6.64 16.33
CA ILE A 75 5.27 -5.97 15.43
C ILE A 75 4.42 -5.29 14.33
N PRO A 76 4.49 -3.95 14.18
CA PRO A 76 3.73 -3.24 13.16
C PRO A 76 3.98 -3.80 11.75
N GLY A 77 2.90 -4.05 11.00
CA GLY A 77 2.93 -4.60 9.65
C GLY A 77 3.31 -6.09 9.56
N TYR A 78 3.27 -6.82 10.67
CA TYR A 78 3.46 -8.27 10.69
C TYR A 78 2.43 -8.99 11.57
N THR A 79 2.05 -10.18 11.13
CA THR A 79 1.18 -11.10 11.88
C THR A 79 1.95 -12.35 12.27
N PRO A 80 2.03 -12.71 13.57
CA PRO A 80 2.64 -13.96 13.98
C PRO A 80 1.72 -15.14 13.66
N GLU A 81 2.31 -16.20 13.13
CA GLU A 81 1.67 -17.44 12.72
C GLU A 81 2.30 -18.63 13.43
N ASP A 82 1.49 -19.66 13.68
CA ASP A 82 2.00 -20.94 14.16
C ASP A 82 2.77 -21.70 13.07
N GLN A 83 3.34 -22.86 13.44
CA GLN A 83 4.07 -23.75 12.54
C GLN A 83 3.26 -24.25 11.32
N MET A 84 1.92 -24.12 11.32
CA MET A 84 1.04 -24.49 10.21
C MET A 84 0.65 -23.28 9.34
N GLY A 85 1.15 -22.08 9.66
CA GLY A 85 0.78 -20.83 8.98
C GLY A 85 -0.56 -20.26 9.44
N THR A 86 -1.08 -20.70 10.60
CA THR A 86 -2.32 -20.14 11.14
C THR A 86 -2.02 -18.88 11.94
N PRO A 87 -2.65 -17.73 11.64
CA PRO A 87 -2.49 -16.51 12.42
C PRO A 87 -2.85 -16.72 13.89
N LEU A 88 -2.01 -16.22 14.79
CA LEU A 88 -2.29 -16.24 16.21
C LEU A 88 -3.40 -15.26 16.57
N VAL A 89 -4.10 -15.55 17.66
CA VAL A 89 -5.19 -14.72 18.17
C VAL A 89 -4.61 -13.59 19.03
N PRO A 90 -4.99 -12.31 18.79
CA PRO A 90 -4.62 -11.21 19.66
C PRO A 90 -5.10 -11.44 21.10
N VAL A 91 -4.31 -11.00 22.07
CA VAL A 91 -4.75 -10.97 23.49
C VAL A 91 -5.99 -10.09 23.65
N ASP A 92 -6.03 -8.98 22.92
CA ASP A 92 -7.16 -8.07 22.80
C ASP A 92 -7.48 -7.86 21.31
N PRO A 93 -8.66 -8.29 20.82
CA PRO A 93 -9.06 -8.11 19.43
C PRO A 93 -9.11 -6.64 18.97
N ASP A 94 -9.35 -5.71 19.90
CA ASP A 94 -9.45 -4.27 19.61
C ASP A 94 -8.10 -3.55 19.79
N ASP A 95 -7.10 -4.20 20.43
CA ASP A 95 -5.76 -3.66 20.66
C ASP A 95 -4.67 -4.72 20.44
N ARG A 96 -4.24 -4.87 19.17
CA ARG A 96 -3.13 -5.76 18.80
C ARG A 96 -1.84 -5.46 19.55
N THR A 97 -1.63 -4.24 20.08
CA THR A 97 -0.38 -3.89 20.78
C THR A 97 -0.17 -4.66 22.09
N LYS A 98 -1.22 -5.31 22.61
CA LYS A 98 -1.14 -6.26 23.73
C LYS A 98 -0.46 -7.58 23.37
N GLY A 99 -0.16 -7.79 22.08
CA GLY A 99 0.46 -9.01 21.59
C GLY A 99 -0.57 -10.12 21.33
N TYR A 100 -0.05 -11.33 21.18
CA TYR A 100 -0.80 -12.50 20.74
C TYR A 100 -0.64 -13.65 21.72
N ILE A 101 -1.68 -14.47 21.81
CA ILE A 101 -1.68 -15.67 22.63
C ILE A 101 -0.87 -16.76 21.89
N PRO A 102 0.25 -17.26 22.46
CA PRO A 102 0.98 -18.38 21.90
C PRO A 102 0.07 -19.61 21.73
N PRO A 103 0.26 -20.42 20.67
CA PRO A 103 -0.54 -21.62 20.45
C PRO A 103 -0.26 -22.66 21.54
N THR A 104 -1.27 -23.45 21.90
CA THR A 104 -1.07 -24.61 22.77
C THR A 104 -0.27 -25.68 22.01
N PRO A 105 0.94 -26.06 22.48
CA PRO A 105 1.73 -27.09 21.83
C PRO A 105 1.01 -28.45 21.90
N SER A 106 1.17 -29.25 20.85
CA SER A 106 0.69 -30.64 20.84
C SER A 106 1.55 -31.57 21.71
N ASP A 107 2.83 -31.24 21.88
CA ASP A 107 3.78 -31.91 22.76
C ASP A 107 4.57 -30.88 23.58
N ASN A 108 4.41 -30.96 24.90
CA ASN A 108 5.01 -30.04 25.88
C ASN A 108 6.53 -30.22 26.01
N GLY A 109 7.10 -31.31 25.49
CA GLY A 109 8.54 -31.58 25.50
C GLY A 109 9.29 -31.09 24.27
N THR A 110 8.56 -30.63 23.24
CA THR A 110 9.15 -30.18 21.96
C THR A 110 8.91 -28.69 21.73
N ASP A 111 9.84 -28.05 21.05
CA ASP A 111 9.73 -26.65 20.68
C ASP A 111 8.66 -26.44 19.60
N THR A 112 7.93 -25.33 19.71
CA THR A 112 6.93 -24.87 18.73
C THR A 112 7.47 -23.65 18.01
N MET A 113 7.52 -23.68 16.68
CA MET A 113 7.95 -22.53 15.89
C MET A 113 6.80 -21.53 15.70
N ILE A 114 7.12 -20.25 15.81
CA ILE A 114 6.26 -19.10 15.49
C ILE A 114 7.02 -18.21 14.54
N THR A 115 6.38 -17.78 13.45
CA THR A 115 7.00 -16.92 12.44
C THR A 115 6.14 -15.69 12.22
N TYR A 116 6.76 -14.52 12.05
CA TYR A 116 6.03 -13.34 11.59
C TYR A 116 5.95 -13.31 10.06
N THR A 117 4.72 -13.24 9.57
CA THR A 117 4.43 -13.02 8.15
C THR A 117 4.14 -11.55 7.92
N ALA A 118 4.74 -10.96 6.88
CA ALA A 118 4.55 -9.56 6.54
C ALA A 118 3.11 -9.31 6.06
N ASP A 119 2.44 -8.34 6.66
CA ASP A 119 1.07 -7.98 6.34
C ASP A 119 0.97 -7.35 4.94
N LYS A 120 -0.19 -7.49 4.31
CA LYS A 120 -0.45 -6.94 2.98
C LYS A 120 -0.83 -5.45 3.10
N GLN A 121 0.00 -4.60 2.56
CA GLN A 121 -0.21 -3.16 2.44
C GLN A 121 -0.89 -2.79 1.12
N LYS A 122 -1.57 -1.65 1.13
CA LYS A 122 -2.34 -1.12 0.01
C LYS A 122 -2.03 0.34 -0.25
N GLY A 123 -2.37 0.77 -1.45
CA GLY A 123 -2.24 2.16 -1.87
C GLY A 123 -2.92 2.40 -3.20
N SER A 124 -2.82 3.63 -3.68
CA SER A 124 -3.31 4.00 -4.99
C SER A 124 -2.49 5.09 -5.65
N VAL A 125 -2.58 5.18 -6.98
CA VAL A 125 -2.01 6.25 -7.79
C VAL A 125 -3.13 6.85 -8.63
N SER A 126 -3.49 8.10 -8.35
CA SER A 126 -4.53 8.84 -9.09
C SER A 126 -3.89 9.78 -10.11
N TYR A 127 -4.40 9.78 -11.33
CA TYR A 127 -4.04 10.72 -12.39
C TYR A 127 -5.11 11.79 -12.46
N VAL A 128 -4.74 13.03 -12.15
CA VAL A 128 -5.66 14.17 -12.05
C VAL A 128 -5.36 15.15 -13.17
N ASP A 129 -6.41 15.60 -13.83
CA ASP A 129 -6.35 16.73 -14.75
C ASP A 129 -6.60 18.04 -13.98
N ASP A 130 -5.56 18.85 -13.87
CA ASP A 130 -5.59 20.16 -13.23
C ASP A 130 -6.37 21.20 -14.03
N THR A 131 -6.56 21.00 -15.34
CA THR A 131 -7.35 21.92 -16.16
C THR A 131 -8.84 21.85 -15.79
N THR A 132 -9.37 20.64 -15.62
CA THR A 132 -10.79 20.43 -15.27
C THR A 132 -11.04 20.13 -13.79
N GLY A 133 -9.99 19.75 -13.03
CA GLY A 133 -10.07 19.29 -11.65
C GLY A 133 -10.60 17.85 -11.52
N THR A 134 -10.59 17.06 -12.60
CA THR A 134 -11.16 15.70 -12.62
C THR A 134 -10.09 14.62 -12.44
N THR A 135 -10.46 13.49 -11.84
CA THR A 135 -9.61 12.30 -11.81
C THR A 135 -9.83 11.50 -13.09
N LEU A 136 -8.79 11.36 -13.90
CA LEU A 136 -8.81 10.62 -15.16
C LEU A 136 -8.79 9.11 -14.95
N LYS A 137 -8.01 8.66 -13.96
CA LYS A 137 -7.80 7.24 -13.63
C LYS A 137 -7.26 7.10 -12.22
N THR A 138 -7.59 5.99 -11.55
CA THR A 138 -6.93 5.57 -10.32
C THR A 138 -6.51 4.11 -10.44
N ASP A 139 -5.22 3.84 -10.23
CA ASP A 139 -4.68 2.49 -10.15
C ASP A 139 -4.50 2.09 -8.69
N SER A 140 -4.92 0.89 -8.33
CA SER A 140 -4.62 0.30 -7.02
C SER A 140 -3.25 -0.38 -7.04
N ILE A 141 -2.47 -0.20 -5.97
CA ILE A 141 -1.20 -0.89 -5.74
C ILE A 141 -1.27 -1.66 -4.43
N SER A 142 -0.52 -2.75 -4.34
CA SER A 142 -0.40 -3.52 -3.10
C SER A 142 0.90 -4.29 -3.06
N GLY A 143 1.40 -4.54 -1.86
CA GLY A 143 2.59 -5.36 -1.60
C GLY A 143 2.58 -5.82 -0.14
N THR A 144 3.64 -6.48 0.30
CA THR A 144 3.81 -6.79 1.73
C THR A 144 4.64 -5.70 2.41
N THR A 145 4.49 -5.55 3.73
CA THR A 145 5.33 -4.67 4.54
C THR A 145 6.81 -4.77 4.17
N GLY A 146 7.45 -3.62 3.90
CA GLY A 146 8.87 -3.52 3.55
C GLY A 146 9.23 -3.94 2.11
N SER A 147 8.28 -4.45 1.31
CA SER A 147 8.53 -4.78 -0.10
C SER A 147 8.58 -3.54 -0.99
N LYS A 148 9.37 -3.58 -2.06
CA LYS A 148 9.37 -2.52 -3.08
C LYS A 148 8.19 -2.67 -4.03
N SER A 149 7.57 -1.55 -4.39
CA SER A 149 6.57 -1.52 -5.44
C SER A 149 7.20 -1.70 -6.83
N SER A 150 6.53 -2.46 -7.69
CA SER A 150 6.89 -2.60 -9.11
C SER A 150 6.09 -1.65 -10.01
N TYR A 151 5.19 -0.84 -9.45
CA TYR A 151 4.36 0.09 -10.23
C TYR A 151 5.19 1.25 -10.79
N SER A 152 4.83 1.71 -11.99
CA SER A 152 5.49 2.83 -12.68
C SER A 152 4.45 3.71 -13.37
N THR A 153 4.57 5.02 -13.20
CA THR A 153 3.74 6.06 -13.83
C THR A 153 4.13 6.34 -15.27
N SER A 154 5.34 5.94 -15.69
CA SER A 154 5.92 6.32 -16.98
C SER A 154 5.06 5.97 -18.19
N GLY A 155 4.44 4.78 -18.20
CA GLY A 155 3.57 4.33 -19.28
C GLY A 155 2.31 5.20 -19.41
N SER A 156 1.57 5.37 -18.31
CA SER A 156 0.36 6.20 -18.31
C SER A 156 0.66 7.67 -18.58
N ILE A 157 1.76 8.23 -18.05
CA ILE A 157 2.19 9.59 -18.38
C ILE A 157 2.50 9.72 -19.89
N ALA A 158 3.17 8.72 -20.49
CA ALA A 158 3.45 8.73 -21.93
C ALA A 158 2.17 8.68 -22.76
N ASP A 159 1.18 7.88 -22.36
CA ASP A 159 -0.09 7.78 -23.06
C ASP A 159 -0.93 9.06 -22.91
N TYR A 160 -0.98 9.67 -21.72
CA TYR A 160 -1.64 10.97 -21.55
C TYR A 160 -0.97 12.08 -22.37
N LYS A 161 0.37 12.06 -22.50
CA LYS A 161 1.08 12.99 -23.40
C LYS A 161 0.62 12.86 -24.85
N LYS A 162 0.35 11.64 -25.34
CA LYS A 162 -0.20 11.42 -26.68
C LYS A 162 -1.64 11.95 -26.81
N GLN A 163 -2.42 11.87 -25.73
CA GLN A 163 -3.79 12.39 -25.66
C GLN A 163 -3.86 13.92 -25.48
N GLY A 164 -2.73 14.63 -25.52
CA GLY A 164 -2.70 16.08 -25.46
C GLY A 164 -2.50 16.67 -24.05
N TYR A 165 -2.18 15.85 -23.06
CA TYR A 165 -1.80 16.34 -21.74
C TYR A 165 -0.31 16.68 -21.65
N GLU A 166 0.05 17.48 -20.66
CA GLU A 166 1.42 17.70 -20.20
C GLU A 166 1.53 17.39 -18.70
N LEU A 167 2.68 16.85 -18.28
CA LEU A 167 2.95 16.55 -16.88
C LEU A 167 3.17 17.83 -16.10
N VAL A 168 2.43 18.01 -15.02
CA VAL A 168 2.64 19.07 -14.03
C VAL A 168 3.55 18.55 -12.93
N THR A 169 3.19 17.43 -12.30
CA THR A 169 3.96 16.83 -11.20
C THR A 169 3.68 15.34 -11.12
N ASP A 170 4.74 14.56 -10.90
CA ASP A 170 4.62 13.14 -10.54
C ASP A 170 4.86 12.99 -9.03
N GLY A 171 3.80 12.73 -8.28
CA GLY A 171 3.85 12.50 -6.84
C GLY A 171 4.17 11.06 -6.46
N TYR A 172 4.34 10.15 -7.42
CA TYR A 172 4.69 8.76 -7.14
C TYR A 172 6.21 8.61 -6.93
N PRO A 173 6.67 8.07 -5.79
CA PRO A 173 8.10 7.96 -5.51
C PRO A 173 8.75 6.83 -6.32
N ALA A 174 9.94 7.10 -6.87
CA ALA A 174 10.67 6.15 -7.72
C ALA A 174 11.06 4.84 -7.01
N ASP A 175 11.32 4.90 -5.70
CA ASP A 175 11.71 3.76 -4.85
C ASP A 175 10.66 3.54 -3.75
N LEU A 176 9.37 3.46 -4.13
CA LEU A 176 8.32 3.18 -3.16
C LEU A 176 8.56 1.84 -2.46
N THR A 177 8.64 1.88 -1.13
CA THR A 177 8.55 0.73 -0.25
C THR A 177 7.22 0.78 0.49
N PHE A 178 6.51 -0.34 0.55
CA PHE A 178 5.30 -0.43 1.36
C PHE A 178 5.66 -0.30 2.84
N ASP A 179 4.97 0.59 3.54
CA ASP A 179 5.16 0.83 4.97
C ASP A 179 4.64 -0.34 5.81
N ASN A 180 4.42 -0.11 7.10
CA ASN A 180 3.95 -1.10 8.05
C ASN A 180 2.71 -0.62 8.82
N ASP A 181 1.95 0.30 8.22
CA ASP A 181 0.72 0.86 8.79
C ASP A 181 -0.50 0.20 8.15
N ASP A 182 -0.99 -0.86 8.78
CA ASP A 182 -2.18 -1.59 8.33
C ASP A 182 -3.47 -0.75 8.35
N THR A 183 -3.45 0.45 8.94
CA THR A 183 -4.62 1.32 9.09
C THR A 183 -4.70 2.42 8.04
N THR A 184 -3.61 2.69 7.31
CA THR A 184 -3.52 3.80 6.36
C THR A 184 -3.01 3.33 5.01
N ASP A 185 -3.81 3.51 3.96
CA ASP A 185 -3.37 3.25 2.60
C ASP A 185 -2.42 4.37 2.09
N GLN A 186 -1.34 3.99 1.41
CA GLN A 186 -0.40 4.94 0.81
C GLN A 186 -0.92 5.44 -0.55
N ASN A 187 -1.40 6.68 -0.60
CA ASN A 187 -2.01 7.24 -1.81
C ASN A 187 -1.14 8.34 -2.44
N PHE A 188 -0.98 8.28 -3.76
CA PHE A 188 -0.17 9.20 -4.56
C PHE A 188 -1.00 9.83 -5.68
N THR A 189 -0.54 10.98 -6.17
CA THR A 189 -1.22 11.70 -7.25
C THR A 189 -0.22 12.14 -8.31
N VAL A 190 -0.57 11.93 -9.58
CA VAL A 190 0.10 12.45 -10.76
C VAL A 190 -0.78 13.55 -11.32
N HIS A 191 -0.25 14.77 -11.36
CA HIS A 191 -0.92 15.94 -11.88
C HIS A 191 -0.54 16.15 -13.34
N LEU A 192 -1.56 16.22 -14.18
CA LEU A 192 -1.50 16.48 -15.61
C LEU A 192 -2.32 17.74 -15.88
N LYS A 193 -2.03 18.44 -16.97
CA LYS A 193 -2.90 19.50 -17.47
C LYS A 193 -3.00 19.43 -18.98
N HIS A 194 -4.00 20.07 -19.55
CA HIS A 194 -4.13 20.17 -21.00
C HIS A 194 -2.95 20.95 -21.58
N ARG A 195 -2.29 20.38 -22.60
CA ARG A 195 -1.31 21.10 -23.41
C ARG A 195 -2.05 22.05 -24.34
N LEU A 196 -1.59 23.29 -24.39
CA LEU A 196 -2.16 24.32 -25.24
C LEU A 196 -1.20 24.64 -26.40
N THR A 197 -1.72 24.61 -27.64
CA THR A 197 -0.92 24.86 -28.84
C THR A 197 -1.36 26.15 -29.53
N PRO A 198 -0.50 27.18 -29.63
CA PRO A 198 -0.77 28.33 -30.47
C PRO A 198 -0.66 27.95 -31.95
N VAL A 199 -1.66 28.32 -32.75
CA VAL A 199 -1.69 28.13 -34.20
C VAL A 199 -1.59 29.50 -34.86
N ASN A 200 -0.51 29.68 -35.64
CA ASN A 200 -0.25 30.93 -36.35
C ASN A 200 -1.06 30.97 -37.65
N PRO A 201 -1.74 32.08 -37.98
CA PRO A 201 -2.44 32.24 -39.25
C PRO A 201 -1.55 32.05 -40.50
N THR A 202 -0.23 32.28 -40.40
CA THR A 202 0.70 32.05 -41.51
C THR A 202 1.16 30.59 -41.64
N ASP A 203 0.85 29.74 -40.67
CA ASP A 203 1.13 28.31 -40.66
C ASP A 203 -0.10 27.54 -40.13
N PRO A 204 -1.20 27.55 -40.90
CA PRO A 204 -2.45 26.98 -40.46
C PRO A 204 -2.39 25.45 -40.43
N GLN A 205 -3.09 24.86 -39.47
CA GLN A 205 -3.27 23.42 -39.40
C GLN A 205 -4.42 22.98 -40.30
N THR A 206 -4.42 21.72 -40.72
CA THR A 206 -5.46 21.20 -41.62
C THR A 206 -6.70 20.81 -40.82
N PRO A 207 -7.87 21.43 -41.05
CA PRO A 207 -9.08 21.09 -40.31
C PRO A 207 -9.45 19.61 -40.42
N GLY A 208 -9.83 19.00 -39.29
CA GLY A 208 -10.25 17.60 -39.24
C GLY A 208 -9.12 16.57 -39.26
N THR A 209 -7.84 16.98 -39.40
CA THR A 209 -6.72 16.06 -39.17
C THR A 209 -6.44 15.92 -37.68
N PRO A 210 -5.90 14.78 -37.23
CA PRO A 210 -5.51 14.58 -35.82
C PRO A 210 -4.52 15.65 -35.36
N ILE A 211 -4.69 16.15 -34.14
CA ILE A 211 -3.72 17.04 -33.48
C ILE A 211 -2.43 16.27 -33.20
N ASN A 212 -2.55 15.02 -32.75
CA ASN A 212 -1.45 14.09 -32.63
C ASN A 212 -1.55 13.00 -33.73
N PRO A 213 -0.61 12.93 -34.69
CA PRO A 213 -0.63 11.93 -35.75
C PRO A 213 -0.58 10.46 -35.25
N ASP A 214 0.01 10.22 -34.07
CA ASP A 214 0.08 8.88 -33.47
C ASP A 214 -1.27 8.42 -32.90
N GLU A 215 -2.24 9.33 -32.76
CA GLU A 215 -3.59 9.09 -32.23
C GLU A 215 -4.63 9.50 -33.29
N PRO A 216 -4.84 8.70 -34.35
CA PRO A 216 -5.67 9.08 -35.49
C PRO A 216 -7.16 9.31 -35.15
N ASP A 217 -7.63 8.66 -34.09
CA ASP A 217 -8.99 8.80 -33.55
C ASP A 217 -9.08 9.85 -32.42
N GLY A 218 -7.95 10.46 -32.06
CA GLY A 218 -7.85 11.48 -31.02
C GLY A 218 -8.42 12.84 -31.43
N PRO A 219 -8.21 13.88 -30.59
CA PRO A 219 -8.64 15.24 -30.87
C PRO A 219 -8.13 15.73 -32.23
N LYS A 220 -9.00 16.43 -32.96
CA LYS A 220 -8.74 16.90 -34.32
C LYS A 220 -8.63 18.41 -34.35
N TRP A 221 -7.86 18.94 -35.29
CA TRP A 221 -7.79 20.37 -35.52
C TRP A 221 -9.18 20.93 -35.87
N PRO A 222 -9.57 22.08 -35.27
CA PRO A 222 -10.91 22.64 -35.45
C PRO A 222 -11.12 23.15 -36.88
N THR A 223 -12.38 23.42 -37.23
CA THR A 223 -12.80 23.85 -38.57
C THR A 223 -12.14 25.15 -39.05
N SER A 224 -11.76 26.03 -38.11
CA SER A 224 -11.01 27.26 -38.42
C SER A 224 -9.95 27.51 -37.35
N THR A 225 -8.70 27.47 -37.79
CA THR A 225 -7.52 27.92 -37.03
C THR A 225 -6.88 29.17 -37.64
N ASN A 226 -7.34 29.61 -38.82
CA ASN A 226 -6.89 30.84 -39.47
C ASN A 226 -8.00 31.88 -39.36
N TYR A 227 -7.71 32.96 -38.63
CA TYR A 227 -8.61 34.09 -38.45
C TYR A 227 -7.95 35.31 -39.07
N ASP A 228 -8.31 35.60 -40.32
CA ASP A 228 -7.88 36.79 -41.05
C ASP A 228 -9.05 37.67 -41.48
N LYS A 229 -8.79 38.97 -41.60
CA LYS A 229 -9.75 39.95 -42.09
C LYS A 229 -9.03 41.02 -42.88
N THR A 230 -9.35 41.10 -44.16
CA THR A 230 -8.90 42.20 -45.02
C THR A 230 -9.89 43.36 -44.96
N VAL A 231 -9.39 44.56 -44.67
CA VAL A 231 -10.12 45.82 -44.73
C VAL A 231 -9.67 46.57 -45.97
N ASN A 232 -10.62 47.01 -46.80
CA ASN A 232 -10.36 47.75 -48.03
C ASN A 232 -10.75 49.23 -47.87
N GLU A 233 -9.91 50.13 -48.37
CA GLU A 233 -10.21 51.55 -48.54
C GLU A 233 -10.29 51.85 -50.04
N THR A 234 -11.45 52.33 -50.50
CA THR A 234 -11.66 52.66 -51.92
C THR A 234 -11.95 54.16 -52.10
N ILE A 235 -11.07 54.85 -52.82
CA ILE A 235 -11.23 56.25 -53.20
C ILE A 235 -11.91 56.31 -54.57
N SER A 236 -13.09 56.95 -54.60
CA SER A 236 -13.86 57.20 -55.83
C SER A 236 -13.75 58.65 -56.27
N TYR A 237 -13.37 58.86 -57.54
CA TYR A 237 -13.28 60.18 -58.14
C TYR A 237 -14.54 60.44 -58.98
N VAL A 238 -15.43 61.29 -58.48
CA VAL A 238 -16.69 61.65 -59.16
C VAL A 238 -16.80 63.16 -59.36
N ASP A 239 -17.56 63.60 -60.36
CA ASP A 239 -17.94 65.00 -60.53
C ASP A 239 -19.08 65.41 -59.56
N GLN A 240 -19.50 66.68 -59.64
CA GLN A 240 -20.61 67.22 -58.84
C GLN A 240 -21.97 66.55 -59.09
N ASN A 241 -22.10 65.77 -60.18
CA ASN A 241 -23.31 65.03 -60.53
C ASN A 241 -23.21 63.54 -60.16
N GLY A 242 -22.07 63.10 -59.58
CA GLY A 242 -21.82 61.70 -59.22
C GLY A 242 -21.28 60.83 -60.35
N HIS A 243 -20.94 61.38 -61.52
CA HIS A 243 -20.34 60.59 -62.60
C HIS A 243 -18.84 60.34 -62.33
N VAL A 244 -18.40 59.12 -62.58
CA VAL A 244 -17.00 58.70 -62.42
C VAL A 244 -16.12 59.46 -63.42
N VAL A 245 -15.13 60.20 -62.92
CA VAL A 245 -14.21 61.02 -63.73
C VAL A 245 -12.78 60.47 -63.77
N ALA A 246 -12.45 59.53 -62.89
CA ALA A 246 -11.18 58.81 -62.93
C ALA A 246 -11.36 57.39 -62.38
N LYS A 247 -10.37 56.54 -62.65
CA LYS A 247 -10.34 55.16 -62.15
C LYS A 247 -10.29 55.17 -60.61
N GLN A 248 -11.13 54.37 -59.97
CA GLN A 248 -11.09 54.17 -58.52
C GLN A 248 -9.73 53.59 -58.10
N HIS A 249 -9.28 54.01 -56.92
CA HIS A 249 -8.10 53.44 -56.26
C HIS A 249 -8.55 52.66 -55.04
N THR A 250 -8.05 51.44 -54.87
CA THR A 250 -8.36 50.60 -53.72
C THR A 250 -7.07 50.12 -53.09
N ASP A 251 -6.89 50.41 -51.80
CA ASP A 251 -5.84 49.86 -50.95
C ASP A 251 -6.46 48.91 -49.92
N SER A 252 -5.64 48.03 -49.34
CA SER A 252 -6.10 47.09 -48.33
C SER A 252 -5.09 46.85 -47.21
N VAL A 253 -5.61 46.52 -46.03
CA VAL A 253 -4.84 46.07 -44.86
C VAL A 253 -5.39 44.73 -44.42
N ASN A 254 -4.51 43.74 -44.21
CA ASN A 254 -4.90 42.43 -43.70
C ASN A 254 -4.57 42.31 -42.21
N PHE A 255 -5.56 41.92 -41.41
CA PHE A 255 -5.41 41.60 -40.00
C PHE A 255 -5.43 40.09 -39.83
N THR A 256 -4.56 39.55 -38.99
CA THR A 256 -4.54 38.12 -38.66
C THR A 256 -4.47 37.93 -37.15
N ARG A 257 -4.99 36.80 -36.65
CA ARG A 257 -4.96 36.45 -35.22
C ARG A 257 -4.48 35.01 -35.00
N THR A 258 -3.49 34.86 -34.13
CA THR A 258 -3.08 33.56 -33.56
C THR A 258 -4.17 33.03 -32.63
N VAL A 259 -4.54 31.76 -32.78
CA VAL A 259 -5.45 31.09 -31.85
C VAL A 259 -4.71 30.09 -30.99
N VAL A 260 -5.25 29.79 -29.81
CA VAL A 260 -4.73 28.72 -28.96
C VAL A 260 -5.76 27.59 -28.98
N VAL A 261 -5.29 26.40 -29.32
CA VAL A 261 -6.07 25.16 -29.33
C VAL A 261 -5.69 24.35 -28.11
N ASP A 262 -6.69 23.80 -27.44
CA ASP A 262 -6.53 22.83 -26.37
C ASP A 262 -6.35 21.43 -26.98
N ASN A 263 -5.22 20.77 -26.69
CA ASN A 263 -4.87 19.53 -27.36
C ASN A 263 -5.68 18.31 -26.89
N VAL A 264 -6.37 18.40 -25.75
CA VAL A 264 -7.21 17.32 -25.21
C VAL A 264 -8.63 17.39 -25.77
N THR A 265 -9.16 18.60 -25.92
CA THR A 265 -10.54 18.82 -26.40
C THR A 265 -10.61 19.09 -27.91
N GLY A 266 -9.53 19.63 -28.50
CA GLY A 266 -9.51 20.15 -29.87
C GLY A 266 -10.20 21.51 -30.02
N GLU A 267 -10.63 22.13 -28.92
CA GLU A 267 -11.36 23.40 -28.94
C GLU A 267 -10.42 24.62 -28.96
N VAL A 268 -10.90 25.71 -29.53
CA VAL A 268 -10.21 27.01 -29.51
C VAL A 268 -10.56 27.75 -28.22
N ILE A 269 -9.56 28.04 -27.39
CA ILE A 269 -9.74 28.68 -26.07
C ILE A 269 -9.59 30.22 -26.09
N THR A 270 -9.15 30.79 -27.22
CA THR A 270 -8.93 32.24 -27.46
C THR A 270 -8.11 32.99 -26.40
N SER A 271 -6.91 33.44 -26.78
CA SER A 271 -6.31 34.65 -26.19
C SER A 271 -6.48 35.82 -27.18
N GLY A 272 -7.24 36.84 -26.79
CA GLY A 272 -7.07 38.19 -27.36
C GLY A 272 -5.76 38.79 -26.81
N ALA A 273 -5.03 39.64 -27.51
CA ALA A 273 -5.41 40.63 -28.51
C ALA A 273 -4.41 40.66 -29.69
N GLY A 274 -4.89 41.13 -30.84
CA GLY A 274 -4.04 41.69 -31.89
C GLY A 274 -3.63 43.13 -31.58
#